data_AF-A0A3D1WRJ0-F1
#
_entry.id   AF-A0A3D1WRJ0-F1
#
_cell.length_a   1.000
_cell.length_b   1.000
_cell.length_c   1.000
_cell.angle_alpha   90.00
_cell.angle_beta   90.00
_cell.angle_gamma   90.00
#
_symmetry.space_group_name_H-M   'P 1'
#
loop_
_entity.id
_entity.type
_entity.pdbx_description
1 polymer ?
#
loop_
_entity_poly.entity_id
_entity_poly.type
_entity_poly.pdbx_seq_one_letter_code
_entity_poly.pdbx_strand_id
1 'polypeptide(L)'
;MGVAFSHAHAASLCVQLPRTGRVYTAINPDLAYDERMQLLRQIEYDLRVLAWQQTEDARHRRNAPDPIPLPSERVEPSHDQVMRDKAFVDSILGR
;
A
#
# COMPACT_ATOMS: atom_id res chain seq x y z
N MET A 1 33.08 -18.96 20.08
CA MET A 1 31.81 -18.94 19.33
C MET A 1 31.83 -17.74 18.40
N GLY A 2 32.38 -17.90 17.20
CA GLY A 2 32.43 -16.85 16.19
C GLY A 2 31.29 -17.10 15.21
N VAL A 3 30.38 -16.14 15.06
CA VAL A 3 29.36 -16.19 14.01
C VAL A 3 29.28 -14.82 13.37
N ALA A 4 30.08 -14.65 12.33
CA ALA A 4 29.80 -13.61 11.35
C ALA A 4 28.49 -14.01 10.65
N PHE A 5 27.41 -13.26 10.92
CA PHE A 5 26.15 -13.46 10.23
C PHE A 5 26.33 -13.08 8.75
N SER A 6 26.08 -14.03 7.85
CA SER A 6 26.10 -13.77 6.41
C SER A 6 24.77 -13.21 5.91
N HIS A 7 24.76 -12.62 4.71
CA HIS A 7 23.54 -12.16 4.04
C HIS A 7 22.45 -13.25 3.96
N ALA A 8 22.85 -14.52 3.80
CA ALA A 8 21.93 -15.66 3.79
C ALA A 8 21.22 -15.88 5.14
N HIS A 9 21.90 -15.63 6.26
CA HIS A 9 21.29 -15.71 7.60
C HIS A 9 20.27 -14.59 7.81
N ALA A 10 20.60 -13.36 7.39
CA ALA A 10 19.66 -12.24 7.45
C ALA A 10 18.42 -12.50 6.59
N ALA A 11 18.58 -13.01 5.37
CA ALA A 11 17.46 -13.39 4.51
C ALA A 11 16.58 -14.48 5.15
N SER A 12 17.19 -15.49 5.76
CA SER A 12 16.47 -16.58 6.45
C SER A 12 15.64 -16.06 7.63
N LEU A 13 16.16 -15.08 8.38
CA LEU A 13 15.42 -14.43 9.47
C LEU A 13 14.26 -13.59 8.94
N CYS A 14 14.44 -12.86 7.84
CA CYS A 14 13.38 -12.06 7.26
C CYS A 14 12.15 -12.91 6.87
N VAL A 15 12.36 -14.11 6.31
CA VAL A 15 11.26 -15.02 5.93
C VAL A 15 10.43 -15.49 7.12
N GLN A 16 11.00 -15.52 8.32
CA GLN A 16 10.29 -15.92 9.54
C GLN A 16 9.50 -14.77 10.18
N LEU A 17 9.66 -13.52 9.71
CA LEU A 17 8.95 -12.38 10.27
C LEU A 17 7.47 -12.39 9.86
N PRO A 18 6.57 -11.93 10.74
CA PRO A 18 5.17 -11.77 10.39
C PRO A 18 5.04 -10.73 9.26
N ARG A 19 4.10 -10.96 8.34
CA ARG A 19 3.84 -10.08 7.18
C ARG A 19 3.55 -8.62 7.56
N THR A 20 2.92 -8.40 8.72
CA THR A 20 2.61 -7.07 9.28
C THR A 20 3.76 -6.47 10.10
N GLY A 21 4.91 -7.16 10.15
CA GLY A 21 6.08 -6.72 10.89
C GLY A 21 6.74 -5.49 10.29
N ARG A 22 7.44 -4.72 11.13
CA ARG A 22 8.05 -3.43 10.77
C ARG A 22 8.95 -3.48 9.53
N VAL A 23 9.66 -4.59 9.33
CA VAL A 23 10.56 -4.79 8.18
C VAL A 23 9.78 -4.82 6.87
N TYR A 24 8.69 -5.58 6.84
CA TYR A 24 7.83 -5.68 5.65
C TYR A 24 7.04 -4.39 5.41
N THR A 25 6.51 -3.76 6.46
CA THR A 25 5.80 -2.47 6.34
C THR A 25 6.71 -1.33 5.90
N ALA A 26 8.02 -1.40 6.18
CA ALA A 26 8.98 -0.40 5.71
C ALA A 26 9.23 -0.50 4.19
N ILE A 27 9.11 -1.70 3.61
CA ILE A 27 9.27 -1.93 2.17
C ILE A 27 7.94 -1.68 1.45
N ASN A 28 6.84 -2.18 2.02
CA ASN A 28 5.49 -1.98 1.50
C ASN A 28 4.57 -1.52 2.64
N PRO A 29 4.26 -0.21 2.73
CA PRO A 29 3.41 0.35 3.78
C PRO A 29 2.02 -0.29 3.87
N ASP A 30 1.50 -0.81 2.76
CA ASP A 30 0.14 -1.38 2.71
C ASP A 30 0.03 -2.70 3.46
N LEU A 31 1.17 -3.34 3.74
CA LEU A 31 1.23 -4.50 4.63
C LEU A 31 0.92 -4.15 6.10
N ALA A 32 0.84 -2.86 6.44
CA ALA A 32 0.30 -2.43 7.72
C ALA A 32 -1.19 -2.75 7.85
N TYR A 33 -1.90 -2.86 6.72
CA TYR A 33 -3.27 -3.37 6.69
C TYR A 33 -3.21 -4.89 6.56
N ASP A 34 -3.62 -5.58 7.62
CA ASP A 34 -3.85 -7.01 7.56
C ASP A 34 -5.09 -7.32 6.69
N GLU A 35 -5.32 -8.61 6.42
CA GLU A 35 -6.45 -9.05 5.58
C GLU A 35 -7.81 -8.58 6.14
N ARG A 36 -7.92 -8.48 7.46
CA ARG A 36 -9.13 -8.00 8.13
C ARG A 36 -9.35 -6.52 7.86
N MET A 37 -8.29 -5.71 7.93
CA MET A 37 -8.34 -4.29 7.64
C MET A 37 -8.65 -4.02 6.17
N GLN A 38 -8.09 -4.83 5.25
CA GLN A 38 -8.44 -4.76 3.83
C GLN A 38 -9.92 -5.10 3.59
N LEU A 39 -10.45 -6.14 4.25
CA LEU A 39 -11.86 -6.49 4.17
C LEU A 39 -12.75 -5.36 4.71
N LEU A 40 -12.41 -4.81 5.88
CA LEU A 40 -13.16 -3.71 6.49
C LEU A 40 -13.13 -2.44 5.63
N ARG A 41 -11.98 -2.12 5.02
CA ARG A 41 -11.84 -1.03 4.06
C ARG A 41 -12.79 -1.20 2.88
N GLN A 42 -12.87 -2.42 2.33
CA GLN A 42 -13.79 -2.70 1.24
C GLN A 42 -15.26 -2.57 1.66
N ILE A 43 -15.61 -3.14 2.82
CA ILE A 43 -16.98 -3.07 3.37
C ILE A 43 -17.41 -1.61 3.58
N GLU A 44 -16.55 -0.78 4.16
CA GLU A 44 -16.82 0.65 4.38
C GLU A 44 -17.09 1.38 3.05
N TYR A 45 -16.26 1.12 2.05
CA TYR A 45 -16.41 1.70 0.72
C TYR A 45 -17.73 1.27 0.06
N ASP A 46 -18.04 -0.03 0.08
CA ASP A 46 -19.28 -0.56 -0.49
C ASP A 46 -20.51 0.04 0.19
N LEU A 47 -20.49 0.22 1.51
CA LEU A 47 -21.57 0.89 2.25
C LEU A 47 -21.75 2.35 1.82
N ARG A 48 -20.67 3.10 1.62
CA ARG A 48 -20.74 4.48 1.11
C ARG A 48 -21.27 4.53 -0.31
N VAL A 49 -20.86 3.61 -1.16
CA VAL A 49 -21.39 3.51 -2.54
C VAL A 49 -22.89 3.19 -2.52
N LEU A 50 -23.33 2.25 -1.70
CA LEU A 50 -24.76 1.90 -1.57
C LEU A 50 -25.60 3.06 -1.05
N ALA A 51 -25.08 3.85 -0.11
CA ALA A 51 -25.73 5.06 0.35
C ALA A 51 -25.78 6.13 -0.75
N TRP A 52 -24.67 6.34 -1.47
CA TRP A 52 -24.59 7.29 -2.58
C TRP A 52 -25.54 6.94 -3.71
N GLN A 53 -25.69 5.66 -4.07
CA GLN A 53 -26.59 5.20 -5.15
C GLN A 53 -28.06 5.61 -4.95
N GLN A 54 -28.46 5.91 -3.71
CA GLN A 54 -29.82 6.36 -3.38
C GLN A 54 -30.02 7.87 -3.53
N THR A 55 -28.99 8.63 -3.95
CA THR A 55 -29.03 10.09 -4.07
C THR A 55 -29.27 10.55 -5.52
N GLU A 56 -29.72 11.80 -5.71
CA GLU A 56 -29.79 12.42 -7.05
C GLU A 56 -28.40 12.59 -7.69
N ASP A 57 -27.36 12.75 -6.87
CA ASP A 57 -25.97 12.81 -7.33
C ASP A 57 -25.58 11.54 -8.08
N ALA A 58 -26.03 10.37 -7.61
CA ALA A 58 -25.79 9.12 -8.31
C ALA A 58 -26.50 9.03 -9.66
N ARG A 59 -27.73 9.55 -9.78
CA ARG A 59 -28.45 9.62 -11.06
C ARG A 59 -27.71 10.47 -12.08
N HIS A 60 -27.01 11.51 -11.62
CA HIS A 60 -26.18 12.37 -12.45
C HIS A 60 -24.71 11.97 -12.51
N ARG A 61 -24.32 10.85 -11.88
CA ARG A 61 -22.94 10.34 -11.79
C ARG A 61 -21.95 11.37 -11.23
N ARG A 62 -22.34 12.08 -10.17
CA ARG A 62 -21.52 13.09 -9.49
C ARG A 62 -21.16 12.63 -8.09
N ASN A 63 -20.05 13.14 -7.56
CA ASN A 63 -19.63 12.95 -6.16
C ASN A 63 -19.62 11.48 -5.72
N ALA A 64 -19.18 10.57 -6.60
CA ALA A 64 -19.01 9.18 -6.23
C ALA A 64 -18.00 9.10 -5.07
N PRO A 65 -18.26 8.27 -4.03
CA PRO A 65 -17.33 8.10 -2.93
C PRO A 65 -15.99 7.56 -3.44
N ASP A 66 -14.90 8.01 -2.83
CA ASP A 66 -13.59 7.39 -2.96
C ASP A 66 -13.32 6.44 -1.79
N PRO A 67 -12.62 5.31 -2.02
CA PRO A 67 -12.22 4.40 -0.96
C PRO A 67 -11.25 5.09 0.00
N ILE A 68 -11.24 4.66 1.27
CA ILE A 68 -10.26 5.15 2.25
C ILE A 68 -8.84 4.93 1.70
N PRO A 69 -7.94 5.93 1.75
CA PRO A 69 -6.59 5.75 1.22
C PRO A 69 -5.82 4.67 1.97
N LEU A 70 -5.10 3.85 1.22
CA LEU A 70 -4.13 2.89 1.73
C LEU A 70 -2.98 3.62 2.45
N PRO A 71 -2.25 2.95 3.35
CA PRO A 71 -1.08 3.56 4.01
C PRO A 71 -0.04 4.16 3.05
N SER A 72 0.20 3.53 1.90
CA SER A 72 1.09 4.04 0.85
C SER A 72 0.57 5.33 0.20
N GLU A 73 -0.74 5.51 0.14
CA GLU A 73 -1.42 6.65 -0.49
C GLU A 73 -1.58 7.85 0.46
N ARG A 74 -1.37 7.66 1.77
CA ARG A 74 -1.51 8.72 2.79
C ARG A 74 -0.33 9.70 2.82
N VAL A 75 0.81 9.30 2.27
CA VAL A 75 2.00 10.13 2.23
C VAL A 75 2.17 10.59 0.79
N GLU A 76 2.01 11.89 0.53
CA GLU A 76 2.39 12.42 -0.78
C GLU A 76 3.88 12.15 -0.99
N PRO A 77 4.26 11.40 -2.04
CA PRO A 77 5.67 11.14 -2.30
C PRO A 77 6.36 12.47 -2.58
N SER A 78 7.50 12.70 -1.94
CA SER A 78 8.27 13.91 -2.21
C SER A 78 8.65 13.98 -3.70
N HIS A 79 8.69 15.18 -4.27
CA HIS A 79 9.03 15.39 -5.69
C HIS A 79 10.33 14.66 -6.09
N ASP A 80 11.33 14.67 -5.21
CA ASP A 80 12.60 13.97 -5.43
C ASP A 80 12.45 12.44 -5.53
N GLN A 81 11.51 11.88 -4.77
CA GLN A 81 11.23 10.44 -4.77
C GLN A 81 10.56 10.03 -6.08
N VAL A 82 9.58 10.82 -6.53
CA VAL A 82 8.93 10.62 -7.83
C VAL A 82 9.94 10.70 -8.98
N MET A 83 10.87 11.65 -8.94
CA MET A 83 11.90 11.79 -9.97
C MET A 83 12.91 10.63 -9.97
N ARG A 84 13.27 10.10 -8.80
CA ARG A 84 14.12 8.91 -8.68
C ARG A 84 13.44 7.65 -9.21
N ASP A 85 12.19 7.44 -8.83
CA ASP A 85 11.42 6.27 -9.27
C ASP A 85 11.21 6.29 -10.79
N LYS A 86 10.95 7.49 -11.35
CA LYS A 86 10.87 7.67 -12.81
C LYS A 86 12.20 7.34 -13.51
N ALA A 87 13.32 7.86 -13.02
CA ALA A 87 14.64 7.57 -13.58
C ALA A 87 14.99 6.07 -13.51
N PHE A 88 14.60 5.40 -12.43
CA PHE A 88 14.75 3.96 -12.29
C PHE A 88 13.92 3.18 -13.31
N VAL A 89 12.64 3.54 -13.48
CA VAL A 89 11.76 2.91 -14.48
C VAL A 89 12.27 3.14 -15.90
N ASP A 90 12.68 4.36 -16.24
CA ASP A 90 13.23 4.69 -17.57
C ASP A 90 14.50 3.86 -17.87
N SER A 91 15.36 3.64 -16.86
CA SER A 91 16.55 2.77 -16.98
C SER A 91 16.22 1.29 -17.25
N ILE A 92 15.11 0.79 -16.73
CA ILE A 92 14.65 -0.60 -16.97
C ILE A 92 13.99 -0.70 -18.35
N LEU A 93 13.23 0.31 -18.74
CA LEU A 93 12.50 0.35 -20.02
C LEU A 93 13.37 0.76 -21.21
N GLY A 94 14.60 1.22 -20.97
CA GLY A 94 15.55 1.61 -22.02
C GLY A 94 15.12 2.84 -22.81
N ARG A 95 14.41 3.78 -22.16
CA ARG A 95 14.02 5.08 -22.74
C ARG A 95 14.76 6.23 -22.10
#